data_AF-A0A941RCA2-F1
#
_entry.id   AF-A0A941RCA2-F1
#
_cell.length_a   1.000
_cell.length_b   1.000
_cell.length_c   1.000
_cell.angle_alpha   90.00
_cell.angle_beta   90.00
_cell.angle_gamma   90.00
#
_symmetry.space_group_name_H-M   'P 1'
#
loop_
_entity.id
_entity.type
_entity.pdbx_description
1 polymer ?
#
loop_
_entity_poly.entity_id
_entity_poly.type
_entity_poly.pdbx_seq_one_letter_code
_entity_poly.pdbx_strand_id
1 'polypeptide(L)'
;MHDLFKTFRRLGQLLVPSEEAYEDAGGVLRQLQAVHGYRLRQAHSLTHDVLIALSVRAIGGTVVTQNQQDLLAIQSIRPFNLSLV
;
A
#
# COMPACT_ATOMS: atom_id res chain seq x y z
N MET A 1 -22.45 10.64 4.46
CA MET A 1 -21.46 9.61 4.88
C MET A 1 -22.20 8.29 5.04
N HIS A 2 -21.75 7.24 4.33
CA HIS A 2 -22.32 5.89 4.41
C HIS A 2 -22.09 5.23 5.78
N ASP A 3 -23.00 4.37 6.21
CA ASP A 3 -22.98 3.74 7.54
C ASP A 3 -21.78 2.82 7.77
N LEU A 4 -21.27 2.21 6.69
CA LEU A 4 -20.06 1.39 6.74
C LEU A 4 -18.82 2.20 7.15
N PHE A 5 -18.64 3.39 6.58
CA PHE A 5 -17.53 4.28 6.93
C PHE A 5 -17.60 4.71 8.40
N LYS A 6 -18.79 5.09 8.88
CA LYS A 6 -19.00 5.45 10.30
C LYS A 6 -18.66 4.28 11.21
N THR A 7 -19.05 3.06 10.82
CA THR A 7 -18.80 1.84 11.58
C THR A 7 -17.31 1.54 11.69
N PHE A 8 -16.58 1.50 10.58
CA PHE A 8 -15.13 1.24 10.60
C PHE A 8 -14.36 2.34 11.33
N ARG A 9 -14.75 3.60 11.16
CA ARG A 9 -14.16 4.71 11.90
C ARG A 9 -14.38 4.56 13.41
N ARG A 10 -15.60 4.21 13.86
CA ARG A 10 -15.90 4.00 15.28
C ARG A 10 -15.11 2.84 15.88
N LEU A 11 -14.92 1.77 15.12
CA LEU A 11 -14.18 0.58 15.55
C LEU A 11 -12.65 0.74 15.49
N GLY A 12 -12.13 1.88 15.01
CA GLY A 12 -10.69 2.05 14.79
C GLY A 12 -10.13 1.16 13.67
N GLN A 13 -11.00 0.67 12.77
CA GLN A 13 -10.65 -0.23 11.67
C GLN A 13 -10.42 0.51 10.35
N LEU A 14 -10.44 1.85 10.39
CA LEU A 14 -10.12 2.68 9.23
C LEU A 14 -8.66 3.10 9.32
N LEU A 15 -7.87 2.62 8.36
CA LEU A 15 -6.49 3.03 8.17
C LEU A 15 -6.46 4.12 7.09
N VAL A 16 -5.86 5.26 7.40
CA VAL A 16 -5.70 6.39 6.48
C VAL A 16 -4.20 6.63 6.30
N PRO A 17 -3.68 6.74 5.05
CA PRO A 17 -2.27 7.05 4.83
C PRO A 17 -1.88 8.37 5.51
N SER A 18 -0.75 8.35 6.22
CA SER A 18 -0.13 9.56 6.77
C SER A 18 0.61 10.33 5.68
N GLU A 19 0.97 11.59 5.96
CA GLU A 19 1.86 12.37 5.11
C GLU A 19 3.19 11.64 4.84
N GLU A 20 3.77 11.03 5.86
CA GLU A 20 4.98 10.22 5.74
C GLU A 20 4.78 9.02 4.80
N ALA A 21 3.61 8.37 4.85
CA ALA A 21 3.29 7.28 3.92
C ALA A 21 3.22 7.74 2.46
N TYR A 22 2.80 9.00 2.21
CA TYR A 22 2.83 9.57 0.86
C TYR A 22 4.26 9.83 0.37
N GLU A 23 5.12 10.38 1.22
CA GLU A 23 6.52 10.63 0.87
C GLU A 23 7.25 9.31 0.58
N ASP A 24 7.11 8.32 1.47
CA ASP A 24 7.69 6.99 1.29
C ASP A 24 7.15 6.30 0.02
N ALA A 25 5.86 6.47 -0.28
CA ALA A 25 5.26 5.91 -1.48
C ALA A 25 5.90 6.46 -2.75
N GLY A 26 6.18 7.76 -2.81
CA GLY A 26 6.90 8.38 -3.92
C GLY A 26 8.28 7.74 -4.13
N GLY A 27 9.01 7.50 -3.04
CA GLY A 27 10.30 6.81 -3.05
C GLY A 27 10.20 5.38 -3.60
N VAL A 28 9.22 4.61 -3.12
CA VAL A 28 9.00 3.22 -3.56
C VAL A 28 8.61 3.17 -5.05
N LEU A 29 7.69 4.02 -5.49
CA LEU A 29 7.26 4.08 -6.90
C LEU A 29 8.42 4.39 -7.85
N ARG A 30 9.31 5.32 -7.45
CA ARG A 30 10.51 5.63 -8.23
C ARG A 30 11.43 4.42 -8.36
N GLN A 31 11.61 3.64 -7.29
CA GLN A 31 12.44 2.44 -7.33
C GLN A 31 11.79 1.31 -8.13
N LEU A 32 10.47 1.12 -8.04
CA LEU A 32 9.73 0.16 -8.87
C LEU A 32 9.87 0.48 -10.36
N GLN A 33 9.83 1.76 -10.72
CA GLN A 33 10.09 2.19 -12.10
C GLN A 33 11.53 1.85 -12.53
N ALA A 34 12.51 2.10 -11.67
CA ALA A 34 13.93 1.90 -11.97
C ALA A 34 14.32 0.41 -12.07
N VAL A 35 13.81 -0.44 -11.18
CA VAL A 35 14.21 -1.85 -11.05
C VAL A 35 13.33 -2.76 -11.91
N HIS A 36 12.02 -2.52 -11.94
CA HIS A 36 11.03 -3.41 -12.54
C HIS A 36 10.37 -2.82 -13.79
N GLY A 37 10.70 -1.58 -14.18
CA GLY A 37 10.21 -0.96 -15.41
C GLY A 37 8.74 -0.52 -15.37
N TYR A 38 8.15 -0.37 -14.18
CA TYR A 38 6.75 0.04 -14.04
C TYR A 38 6.47 1.41 -14.69
N ARG A 39 5.36 1.48 -15.46
CA ARG A 39 4.89 2.71 -16.11
C ARG A 39 3.90 3.45 -15.21
N LEU A 40 4.40 4.31 -14.34
CA LEU A 40 3.62 5.04 -13.33
C LEU A 40 2.43 5.84 -13.91
N ARG A 41 2.55 6.39 -15.13
CA ARG A 41 1.47 7.14 -15.79
C ARG A 41 0.24 6.30 -16.14
N GLN A 42 0.34 4.97 -16.11
CA GLN A 42 -0.73 4.03 -16.46
C GLN A 42 -1.17 3.19 -15.24
N ALA A 43 -0.49 3.32 -14.10
CA ALA A 43 -0.60 2.42 -12.97
C ALA A 43 -1.21 3.12 -11.74
N HIS A 44 -2.40 3.71 -11.88
CA HIS A 44 -3.12 4.30 -10.74
C HIS A 44 -3.41 3.25 -9.65
N SER A 45 -3.57 1.96 -9.99
CA SER A 45 -3.72 0.90 -8.97
C SER A 45 -2.45 0.74 -8.13
N LEU A 46 -1.26 0.80 -8.76
CA LEU A 46 0.02 0.61 -8.08
C LEU A 46 0.28 1.67 -7.01
N THR A 47 -0.08 2.94 -7.27
CA THR A 47 0.04 4.00 -6.25
C THR A 47 -0.80 3.67 -5.00
N HIS A 48 -2.03 3.19 -5.19
CA HIS A 48 -2.89 2.79 -4.08
C HIS A 48 -2.35 1.55 -3.36
N ASP A 49 -1.82 0.57 -4.10
CA ASP A 49 -1.23 -0.64 -3.54
C ASP A 49 -0.01 -0.32 -2.66
N VAL A 50 0.85 0.62 -3.11
CA VAL A 50 1.98 1.12 -2.31
C VAL A 50 1.47 1.83 -1.05
N LEU A 51 0.47 2.71 -1.16
CA LEU A 51 -0.08 3.41 0.00
C LEU A 51 -0.70 2.45 1.02
N ILE A 52 -1.42 1.43 0.57
CA ILE A 52 -1.97 0.38 1.44
C ILE A 52 -0.82 -0.36 2.15
N ALA A 53 0.18 -0.81 1.40
CA ALA A 53 1.30 -1.57 1.97
C ALA A 53 2.08 -0.77 3.03
N LEU A 54 2.39 0.50 2.74
CA LEU A 54 3.16 1.35 3.64
C LEU A 54 2.35 1.77 4.87
N SER A 55 1.05 2.04 4.70
CA SER A 55 0.19 2.39 5.82
C SER A 55 0.02 1.20 6.79
N VAL A 56 -0.13 -0.02 6.25
CA VAL A 56 -0.20 -1.25 7.07
C VAL A 56 1.12 -1.53 7.77
N ARG A 57 2.24 -1.33 7.06
CA ARG A 57 3.59 -1.46 7.61
C ARG A 57 3.82 -0.52 8.80
N ALA A 58 3.36 0.74 8.70
CA ALA A 58 3.55 1.75 9.73
C ALA A 58 2.97 1.35 11.10
N ILE A 59 1.94 0.49 11.11
CA ILE A 59 1.33 -0.04 12.33
C ILE A 59 1.80 -1.46 12.69
N GLY A 60 2.77 -2.01 11.96
CA GLY A 60 3.24 -3.40 12.13
C GLY A 60 2.24 -4.47 11.69
N GLY A 61 1.25 -4.11 10.87
CA GLY A 61 0.22 -5.04 10.39
C GLY A 61 0.70 -5.95 9.26
N THR A 62 -0.23 -6.76 8.75
CA THR A 62 -0.02 -7.67 7.61
C THR A 62 -0.99 -7.33 6.49
N VAL A 63 -0.48 -7.17 5.27
CA VAL A 63 -1.32 -7.00 4.09
C VAL A 63 -1.79 -8.38 3.62
N VAL A 64 -3.11 -8.54 3.47
CA VAL A 64 -3.72 -9.77 2.95
C VAL A 64 -4.23 -9.48 1.54
N THR A 65 -3.79 -10.24 0.53
CA THR A 65 -4.10 -9.92 -0.87
C THR A 65 -4.20 -11.15 -1.77
N GLN A 66 -4.97 -10.99 -2.85
CA GLN A 66 -4.93 -11.86 -4.04
C GLN A 66 -4.06 -11.25 -5.16
N ASN A 67 -3.76 -9.94 -5.12
CA ASN A 67 -2.83 -9.28 -6.06
C ASN A 67 -1.39 -9.55 -5.65
N GLN A 68 -0.88 -10.74 -6.01
CA GLN A 68 0.44 -11.19 -5.61
C GLN A 68 1.56 -10.40 -6.29
N GLN A 69 1.44 -10.13 -7.59
CA GLN A 69 2.54 -9.58 -8.39
C GLN A 69 2.99 -8.20 -7.91
N ASP A 70 2.05 -7.26 -7.76
CA ASP A 70 2.40 -5.89 -7.38
C ASP A 70 2.90 -5.83 -5.94
N LEU A 71 2.25 -6.53 -5.00
CA LEU A 71 2.67 -6.48 -3.60
C LEU A 71 4.01 -7.19 -3.36
N LEU A 72 4.33 -8.24 -4.11
CA LEU A 72 5.67 -8.85 -4.07
C LEU A 72 6.73 -7.89 -4.62
N ALA A 73 6.45 -7.18 -5.72
CA ALA A 73 7.36 -6.17 -6.26
C ALA A 73 7.58 -5.04 -5.25
N ILE A 74 6.52 -4.53 -4.61
CA ILE A 74 6.60 -3.51 -3.56
C ILE A 74 7.42 -4.04 -2.36
N GLN A 75 7.17 -5.27 -1.93
CA GLN A 75 7.88 -5.89 -0.80
C GLN A 75 9.39 -6.04 -1.06
N SER A 76 9.78 -6.26 -2.33
CA SER A 76 11.19 -6.32 -2.73
C SER A 76 11.93 -4.98 -2.55
N ILE A 77 11.19 -3.87 -2.62
CA ILE A 77 11.71 -2.51 -2.45
C ILE A 77 11.67 -2.08 -0.98
N ARG A 78 10.54 -2.34 -0.31
CA ARG A 78 10.32 -2.00 1.09
C ARG A 78 9.71 -3.20 1.80
N PRO A 79 10.44 -3.88 2.71
CA PRO A 79 9.89 -5.03 3.42
C PRO A 79 8.71 -4.67 4.33
N PHE A 80 7.65 -5.47 4.26
CA PHE A 80 6.47 -5.46 5.13
C PHE A 80 5.88 -6.87 5.22
N ASN A 81 4.98 -7.11 6.18
CA ASN A 81 4.33 -8.42 6.32
C ASN A 81 3.25 -8.60 5.25
N LEU A 82 3.32 -9.71 4.50
CA LEU A 82 2.42 -10.03 3.40
C LEU A 82 1.89 -11.46 3.57
N SER A 83 0.58 -11.62 3.44
CA SER A 83 -0.11 -12.92 3.39
C SER A 83 -0.88 -13.02 2.09
N LEU A 84 -0.58 -14.06 1.30
CA LEU A 84 -1.26 -14.34 0.05
C LEU A 84 -2.46 -15.26 0.32
N VAL A 85 -3.61 -14.96 -0.28
CA VAL A 85 -4.86 -15.73 -0.16
C VAL A 85 -5.45 -16.09 -1.51
#